data_AF-A0A2V5JW42-F1
#
_entry.id   AF-A0A2V5JW42-F1
#
_cell.length_a   1.000
_cell.length_b   1.000
_cell.length_c   1.000
_cell.angle_alpha   90.00
_cell.angle_beta   90.00
_cell.angle_gamma   90.00
#
_symmetry.space_group_name_H-M   'P 1'
#
loop_
_entity.id
_entity.type
_entity.pdbx_description
1 polymer ?
#
loop_
_entity_poly.entity_id
_entity_poly.type
_entity_poly.pdbx_seq_one_letter_code
_entity_poly.pdbx_strand_id
1 'polypeptide(L)'
;MIWGGLLGVAAVLALMILHDWRAMPSYTKREKTAYGVLTGLGAILAILLVLDPQMPGPTEWMDVIYKPLVNLLEKLALQRSG
;
A
#
# COMPACT_ATOMS: atom_id res chain seq x y z
N MET A 1 14.24 7.71 -14.23
CA MET A 1 13.85 6.87 -15.38
C MET A 1 12.66 6.02 -14.96
N ILE A 2 11.46 6.60 -14.98
CA ILE A 2 10.22 6.02 -14.41
C ILE A 2 9.89 4.66 -15.07
N TRP A 3 10.18 4.56 -16.37
CA TRP A 3 10.04 3.35 -17.18
C TRP A 3 10.86 2.14 -16.69
N GLY A 4 12.04 2.37 -16.11
CA GLY A 4 12.88 1.29 -15.58
C GLY A 4 12.29 0.67 -14.30
N GLY A 5 11.73 1.50 -13.42
CA GLY A 5 11.01 1.04 -12.23
C GLY A 5 9.74 0.27 -12.60
N LEU A 6 9.00 0.77 -13.60
CA LEU A 6 7.78 0.12 -14.10
C LEU A 6 8.07 -1.26 -14.71
N LEU A 7 9.14 -1.36 -15.51
CA LEU A 7 9.60 -2.64 -16.08
C LEU A 7 10.06 -3.63 -15.00
N GLY A 8 10.76 -3.14 -13.97
CA GLY A 8 11.17 -3.96 -12.83
C GLY A 8 9.98 -4.53 -12.05
N VAL A 9 9.00 -3.69 -11.73
CA VAL A 9 7.75 -4.11 -11.07
C VAL A 9 6.99 -5.11 -11.93
N ALA A 10 6.84 -4.85 -13.23
CA ALA A 10 6.16 -5.76 -14.14
C ALA A 10 6.87 -7.12 -14.25
N ALA A 11 8.20 -7.13 -14.29
CA ALA A 11 9.00 -8.36 -14.35
C ALA A 11 8.85 -9.19 -13.06
N VAL A 12 8.91 -8.54 -11.89
CA VAL A 12 8.72 -9.22 -10.59
C VAL A 12 7.31 -9.79 -10.48
N LEU A 13 6.28 -9.02 -10.83
CA LEU A 13 4.89 -9.51 -10.82
C LEU A 13 4.70 -10.70 -11.78
N ALA A 14 5.28 -10.64 -12.98
CA ALA A 14 5.22 -11.73 -13.94
C ALA A 14 5.90 -13.00 -13.40
N LEU A 15 7.06 -12.88 -12.75
CA LEU A 15 7.75 -14.01 -12.11
C LEU A 15 6.94 -14.59 -10.95
N MET A 16 6.33 -13.73 -10.15
CA MET A 16 5.51 -14.12 -9.00
C MET A 16 4.28 -14.90 -9.47
N ILE A 17 3.54 -14.38 -10.45
CA ILE A 17 2.38 -15.05 -11.06
C ILE A 17 2.80 -16.38 -11.71
N LEU A 18 3.91 -16.43 -12.44
CA LEU A 18 4.37 -17.64 -13.11
C LEU A 18 4.77 -18.74 -12.11
N HIS A 19 5.43 -18.36 -11.02
CA HIS A 19 5.83 -19.28 -9.96
C HIS A 19 4.61 -19.81 -9.20
N ASP A 20 3.69 -18.92 -8.81
CA ASP A 20 2.47 -19.30 -8.12
C ASP A 20 1.57 -20.19 -8.98
N TRP A 21 1.41 -19.87 -10.27
CA TRP A 21 0.59 -20.70 -11.16
C TRP A 21 1.14 -22.12 -11.30
N ARG A 22 2.47 -22.27 -11.27
CA ARG A 22 3.15 -23.57 -11.30
C ARG A 22 3.06 -24.32 -9.97
N ALA A 23 2.89 -23.60 -8.85
CA ALA A 23 2.70 -24.15 -7.51
C ALA A 23 1.22 -24.42 -7.15
N MET A 24 0.26 -24.13 -8.05
CA MET A 24 -1.19 -24.18 -7.78
C MET A 24 -1.98 -25.34 -8.42
N PRO A 25 -1.59 -26.63 -8.31
CA PRO A 25 -2.51 -27.71 -8.65
C PRO A 25 -3.60 -27.95 -7.57
N SER A 26 -3.40 -27.50 -6.32
CA SER A 26 -4.29 -27.83 -5.18
C SER A 26 -5.14 -26.67 -4.63
N TYR A 27 -5.09 -25.48 -5.23
CA TYR A 27 -5.76 -24.29 -4.68
C TYR A 27 -7.28 -24.32 -4.91
N THR A 28 -8.03 -24.10 -3.83
CA THR A 28 -9.50 -23.95 -3.86
C THR A 28 -9.87 -22.61 -4.50
N LYS A 29 -11.08 -22.49 -5.08
CA LYS A 29 -11.56 -21.25 -5.74
C LYS A 29 -11.38 -19.99 -4.87
N ARG A 30 -11.53 -20.11 -3.55
CA ARG A 30 -11.32 -19.01 -2.58
C ARG A 30 -9.88 -18.53 -2.50
N GLU A 31 -8.91 -19.45 -2.53
CA GLU A 31 -7.49 -19.09 -2.42
C GLU A 31 -6.99 -18.40 -3.69
N LYS A 32 -7.53 -18.77 -4.86
CA LYS A 32 -7.28 -18.06 -6.12
C LYS A 32 -7.78 -16.63 -6.08
N THR A 33 -8.96 -16.40 -5.48
CA THR A 33 -9.49 -15.04 -5.29
C THR A 33 -8.64 -14.23 -4.31
N ALA A 34 -8.27 -14.80 -3.16
CA ALA A 34 -7.39 -14.14 -2.20
C ALA A 34 -6.04 -13.77 -2.82
N TYR A 35 -5.45 -14.69 -3.59
CA TYR A 35 -4.22 -14.45 -4.32
C TYR A 35 -4.34 -13.31 -5.34
N GLY A 36 -5.41 -13.31 -6.14
CA GLY A 36 -5.65 -12.25 -7.13
C GLY A 36 -5.86 -10.88 -6.47
N VAL A 37 -6.57 -10.82 -5.34
CA VAL A 37 -6.80 -9.58 -4.60
C VAL A 37 -5.51 -9.06 -3.97
N LEU A 38 -4.74 -9.93 -3.31
CA LEU A 38 -3.45 -9.53 -2.71
C LEU A 38 -2.45 -9.08 -3.78
N THR A 39 -2.34 -9.83 -4.88
CA THR A 39 -1.43 -9.50 -5.98
C THR A 39 -1.85 -8.21 -6.67
N GLY A 40 -3.15 -8.00 -6.88
CA GLY A 40 -3.69 -6.75 -7.42
C GLY A 40 -3.40 -5.56 -6.52
N LEU A 41 -3.64 -5.67 -5.21
CA LEU A 41 -3.32 -4.62 -4.24
C LEU A 41 -1.81 -4.32 -4.20
N GLY A 42 -0.97 -5.35 -4.18
CA GLY A 42 0.48 -5.21 -4.23
C GLY A 42 0.96 -4.54 -5.52
N ALA A 43 0.37 -4.89 -6.67
CA ALA A 43 0.68 -4.27 -7.95
C ALA A 43 0.29 -2.79 -7.98
N ILE A 44 -0.90 -2.44 -7.48
CA ILE A 44 -1.35 -1.05 -7.38
C ILE A 44 -0.39 -0.25 -6.49
N LEU A 45 -0.02 -0.78 -5.32
CA LEU A 45 0.94 -0.15 -4.41
C LEU A 45 2.31 0.05 -5.05
N ALA A 46 2.83 -0.97 -5.76
CA ALA A 46 4.11 -0.89 -6.45
C ALA A 46 4.09 0.15 -7.58
N ILE A 47 2.99 0.22 -8.35
CA ILE A 47 2.81 1.24 -9.39
C ILE A 47 2.73 2.64 -8.77
N LEU A 48 1.99 2.81 -7.68
CA LEU A 48 1.93 4.08 -6.93
C LEU A 48 3.34 4.53 -6.51
N LEU A 49 4.15 3.64 -5.95
CA LEU A 49 5.52 3.93 -5.53
C LEU A 49 6.44 4.35 -6.70
N VAL A 50 6.23 3.78 -7.89
CA VAL A 50 7.03 4.14 -9.08
C VAL A 50 6.62 5.48 -9.65
N LEU A 51 5.33 5.81 -9.63
CA LEU A 51 4.79 7.10 -10.09
C LEU A 51 5.21 8.25 -9.18
N ASP A 52 5.18 8.03 -7.87
CA ASP A 52 5.61 9.01 -6.88
C ASP A 52 6.38 8.34 -5.74
N PRO A 53 7.72 8.30 -5.83
CA PRO A 53 8.59 7.76 -4.79
C PRO A 53 8.57 8.56 -3.47
N GLN A 54 7.95 9.75 -3.46
CA GLN A 54 7.82 10.64 -2.31
C GLN A 54 6.39 10.64 -1.76
N MET A 55 5.56 9.64 -2.11
CA MET A 55 4.24 9.51 -1.51
C MET A 55 4.34 9.51 0.02
N PRO A 56 3.51 10.32 0.70
CA PRO A 56 3.61 10.46 2.13
C PRO A 56 3.49 9.08 2.77
N GLY A 57 4.47 8.72 3.58
CA GLY A 57 4.57 7.38 4.14
C GLY A 57 3.37 7.10 5.06
N PRO A 58 2.99 5.83 5.33
CA PRO A 58 1.85 5.51 6.20
C PRO A 58 1.91 6.22 7.57
N THR A 59 3.10 6.60 8.02
CA THR A 59 3.33 7.45 9.19
C THR A 59 2.81 8.88 9.03
N GLU A 60 3.00 9.53 7.88
CA GLU A 60 2.43 10.87 7.60
C GLU A 60 0.91 10.84 7.45
N TRP A 61 0.34 9.70 7.03
CA TRP A 61 -1.11 9.52 7.06
C TRP A 61 -1.64 9.53 8.48
N MET A 62 -0.86 9.06 9.47
CA MET A 62 -1.24 9.18 10.88
C MET A 62 -1.25 10.62 11.32
N ASP A 63 -0.31 11.45 10.88
CA ASP A 63 -0.34 12.87 11.19
C ASP A 63 -1.60 13.55 10.64
N VAL A 64 -2.09 13.15 9.46
CA VAL A 64 -3.36 13.68 8.90
C VAL A 64 -4.57 13.24 9.73
N ILE A 65 -4.62 11.97 10.15
CA ILE A 65 -5.75 11.42 10.94
C ILE A 65 -5.75 11.98 12.36
N TYR A 66 -4.57 12.14 12.97
CA TYR A 66 -4.44 12.55 14.37
C TYR A 66 -4.33 14.07 14.56
N LYS A 67 -3.96 14.86 13.53
CA LYS A 67 -3.99 16.34 13.58
C LYS A 67 -5.28 16.92 14.15
N PRO A 68 -6.50 16.52 13.70
CA PRO A 68 -7.74 17.08 14.23
C PRO A 68 -7.93 16.75 15.71
N LEU A 69 -7.52 15.55 16.16
CA LEU A 69 -7.59 15.14 17.57
C LEU A 69 -6.63 15.97 18.44
N VAL A 70 -5.41 16.17 17.97
CA VAL A 70 -4.40 17.00 18.66
C VAL A 70 -4.89 18.44 18.79
N ASN A 71 -5.42 19.03 17.71
CA ASN A 71 -5.96 20.39 17.72
C ASN A 71 -7.15 20.55 18.70
N LEU A 72 -8.00 19.53 18.83
CA LEU A 72 -9.10 19.53 19.81
C LEU A 72 -8.59 19.45 21.24
N LEU A 73 -7.58 18.59 21.48
CA LEU A 73 -6.96 18.44 22.79
C LEU A 73 -6.22 19.71 23.22
N GLU A 74 -5.52 20.36 22.30
CA GLU A 74 -4.78 21.60 22.52
C GLU A 74 -5.74 22.76 22.84
N LYS A 75 -6.87 22.86 22.13
CA LYS A 75 -7.93 23.83 22.46
C LYS A 75 -8.52 23.60 23.85
N LEU A 76 -8.76 22.35 24.24
CA LEU A 76 -9.27 22.01 25.58
C LEU A 76 -8.26 22.27 26.69
N ALA A 77 -6.97 22.03 26.43
CA ALA A 77 -5.89 22.34 27.35
C ALA A 77 -5.74 23.85 27.58
N LEU A 78 -5.79 24.65 26.51
CA LEU A 78 -5.73 26.11 26.56
C LEU A 78 -6.94 26.72 27.29
N GLN A 79 -8.13 26.14 27.12
CA GLN A 79 -9.35 26.59 27.83
C GLN A 79 -9.32 26.27 29.33
N ARG A 80 -8.50 25.30 29.77
CA ARG A 80 -8.39 24.91 31.18
C ARG A 80 -7.28 25.69 31.93
N SER A 81 -6.37 26.33 31.21
CA SER A 81 -5.26 27.11 31.77
C SER A 81 -5.52 28.62 31.85
N GLY A 82 -6.70 29.10 31.45
CA GLY A 82 -7.15 30.49 31.63
C GLY A 82 -8.24 30.59 32.67
#